data_AF-A0A2I0EVQ3-F1
#
_entry.id   AF-A0A2I0EVQ3-F1
#
_cell.length_a   1.000
_cell.length_b   1.000
_cell.length_c   1.000
_cell.angle_alpha   90.00
_cell.angle_beta   90.00
_cell.angle_gamma   90.00
#
_symmetry.space_group_name_H-M   'P 1'
#
loop_
_entity.id
_entity.type
_entity.pdbx_description
1 polymer ?
#
loop_
_entity_poly.entity_id
_entity_poly.type
_entity_poly.pdbx_seq_one_letter_code
_entity_poly.pdbx_strand_id
1 'polypeptide(L)'
;MILILAAYIAILSFAVHKFAGKNREKWINAGFLTAFVLPLVVFFLLLNILGTLTGAGMGSAAAGLLFGAATCITGFVFLYIGYTMKPAGNH
;
A
#
# COMPACT_ATOMS: atom_id res chain seq x y z
N MET A 1 -9.07 1.85 15.20
CA MET A 1 -7.85 1.69 14.38
C MET A 1 -8.01 0.68 13.26
N ILE A 2 -8.49 -0.55 13.53
CA ILE A 2 -8.68 -1.60 12.49
C ILE A 2 -9.61 -1.15 11.34
N LEU A 3 -10.70 -0.43 11.63
CA LEU A 3 -11.60 0.11 10.58
C LEU A 3 -10.92 1.13 9.67
N ILE A 4 -10.04 1.98 10.22
CA ILE A 4 -9.30 2.99 9.45
C ILE A 4 -8.27 2.30 8.55
N LEU A 5 -7.58 1.28 9.07
CA LEU A 5 -6.66 0.46 8.29
C LEU A 5 -7.40 -0.25 7.13
N ALA A 6 -8.55 -0.87 7.42
CA ALA A 6 -9.36 -1.54 6.40
C ALA A 6 -9.84 -0.57 5.32
N ALA A 7 -10.32 0.62 5.70
CA ALA A 7 -10.72 1.66 4.75
C ALA A 7 -9.54 2.14 3.89
N TYR A 8 -8.37 2.35 4.49
CA TYR A 8 -7.15 2.73 3.78
C TYR A 8 -6.75 1.66 2.74
N ILE A 9 -6.71 0.38 3.13
CA ILE A 9 -6.37 -0.72 2.21
C ILE A 9 -7.42 -0.88 1.11
N ALA A 10 -8.71 -0.68 1.42
CA ALA A 10 -9.78 -0.72 0.43
C ALA A 10 -9.64 0.39 -0.61
N ILE A 11 -9.37 1.63 -0.19
CA ILE A 11 -9.13 2.78 -1.08
C ILE A 11 -7.89 2.53 -1.93
N LEU A 12 -6.80 2.05 -1.33
CA LEU A 12 -5.56 1.71 -2.03
C LEU A 12 -5.81 0.66 -3.11
N SER A 13 -6.53 -0.41 -2.76
CA SER A 13 -6.88 -1.50 -3.69
C SER A 13 -7.77 -1.01 -4.82
N PHE A 14 -8.75 -0.17 -4.53
CA PHE A 14 -9.61 0.44 -5.54
C PHE A 14 -8.81 1.35 -6.48
N ALA A 15 -7.92 2.18 -5.93
CA ALA A 15 -7.06 3.07 -6.73
C ALA A 15 -6.15 2.27 -7.67
N VAL A 16 -5.43 1.26 -7.14
CA VAL A 16 -4.56 0.41 -7.95
C VAL A 16 -5.35 -0.36 -8.99
N HIS A 17 -6.51 -0.92 -8.63
CA HIS A 17 -7.37 -1.62 -9.58
C HIS A 17 -7.83 -0.70 -10.73
N LYS A 18 -8.24 0.53 -10.41
CA LYS A 18 -8.66 1.54 -11.39
C LYS A 18 -7.52 2.00 -12.29
N PHE A 19 -6.30 2.16 -11.75
CA PHE A 19 -5.14 2.60 -12.52
C PHE A 19 -4.52 1.50 -13.37
N ALA A 20 -4.40 0.30 -12.81
CA ALA A 20 -3.72 -0.82 -13.46
C ALA A 20 -4.61 -1.51 -14.50
N GLY A 21 -5.93 -1.60 -14.24
CA GLY A 21 -6.89 -2.17 -15.18
C GLY A 21 -6.50 -3.57 -15.64
N LYS A 22 -6.50 -3.82 -16.95
CA LYS A 22 -6.05 -5.08 -17.57
C LYS A 22 -4.56 -5.11 -17.94
N ASN A 23 -3.79 -4.07 -17.60
CA ASN A 23 -2.39 -3.97 -18.00
C ASN A 23 -1.47 -4.60 -16.95
N ARG A 24 -0.84 -5.70 -17.33
CA ARG A 24 0.10 -6.46 -16.50
C ARG A 24 1.22 -5.60 -15.92
N GLU A 25 1.88 -4.79 -16.75
CA GLU A 25 3.01 -3.95 -16.34
C GLU A 25 2.61 -2.91 -15.29
N LYS A 26 1.39 -2.36 -15.41
CA LYS A 26 0.87 -1.39 -14.45
C LYS A 26 0.60 -2.03 -13.08
N TRP A 27 0.14 -3.28 -13.04
CA TRP A 27 0.00 -4.03 -11.80
C TRP A 27 1.34 -4.32 -11.13
N ILE A 28 2.37 -4.67 -11.91
CA ILE A 28 3.71 -4.92 -11.39
C ILE A 28 4.34 -3.61 -10.85
N ASN A 29 4.26 -2.52 -11.62
CA ASN A 29 4.79 -1.22 -11.17
C ASN A 29 4.04 -0.70 -9.94
N ALA A 30 2.71 -0.79 -9.93
CA ALA A 30 1.92 -0.42 -8.75
C ALA A 30 2.27 -1.30 -7.56
N GLY A 31 2.43 -2.61 -7.76
CA GLY A 31 2.85 -3.53 -6.72
C GLY A 31 4.22 -3.20 -6.13
N PHE A 32 5.23 -2.89 -6.96
CA PHE A 32 6.56 -2.47 -6.49
C PHE A 32 6.49 -1.15 -5.71
N LEU A 33 5.78 -0.16 -6.24
CA LEU A 33 5.59 1.13 -5.56
C LEU A 33 4.91 0.92 -4.19
N THR A 34 3.88 0.08 -4.16
CA THR A 34 3.08 -0.17 -2.95
C THR A 34 3.81 -1.06 -1.94
N ALA A 35 4.67 -1.98 -2.38
CA ALA A 35 5.40 -2.90 -1.49
C ALA A 35 6.63 -2.25 -0.84
N PHE A 36 7.31 -1.34 -1.54
CA PHE A 36 8.62 -0.82 -1.09
C PHE A 36 8.62 0.67 -0.79
N VAL A 37 7.95 1.49 -1.61
CA VAL A 37 8.02 2.96 -1.48
C VAL A 37 6.93 3.47 -0.55
N LEU A 38 5.68 3.07 -0.80
CA LEU A 38 4.51 3.54 -0.05
C LEU A 38 4.56 3.23 1.46
N PRO A 39 5.05 2.06 1.93
CA PRO A 39 5.13 1.77 3.35
C PRO A 39 6.04 2.74 4.11
N LEU A 40 7.16 3.14 3.50
CA LEU A 40 8.07 4.15 4.05
C LEU A 40 7.36 5.51 4.14
N VAL A 41 6.70 5.92 3.06
CA VAL A 41 5.96 7.20 3.02
C VAL A 41 4.87 7.23 4.10
N VAL A 42 4.09 6.15 4.23
CA VAL A 42 3.02 6.02 5.23
C VAL A 42 3.57 6.02 6.65
N PHE A 43 4.70 5.33 6.88
CA PHE A 43 5.38 5.32 8.17
C PHE A 43 5.82 6.72 8.59
N PHE A 44 6.50 7.46 7.71
CA PHE A 44 6.94 8.83 7.98
C PHE A 44 5.77 9.80 8.17
N LEU A 45 4.70 9.68 7.37
CA LEU A 45 3.50 10.49 7.53
C LEU A 45 2.84 10.26 8.88
N LEU A 46 2.66 9.01 9.29
CA LEU A 46 2.06 8.67 10.58
C LEU A 46 2.93 9.13 11.74
N LEU A 47 4.26 8.96 11.67
CA LEU A 47 5.18 9.48 12.68
C LEU A 47 5.08 11.01 12.83
N ASN A 48 5.09 11.75 11.72
CA ASN A 48 5.02 13.22 11.79
C ASN A 48 3.65 13.71 12.24
N ILE A 49 2.56 13.16 11.68
CA ILE A 49 1.19 13.59 12.00
C ILE A 49 0.82 13.19 13.42
N LEU A 50 0.98 11.91 13.78
CA LEU A 50 0.62 11.43 15.12
C LEU A 50 1.61 11.93 16.17
N GLY A 51 2.90 12.01 15.85
CA GLY A 51 3.92 12.58 16.75
C GLY A 51 3.63 14.03 17.11
N THR A 52 3.21 14.84 16.13
CA THR A 52 2.81 16.23 16.36
C THR A 52 1.49 16.35 17.13
N LEU A 53 0.49 15.52 16.82
CA LEU A 53 -0.84 15.61 17.43
C LEU A 53 -0.92 15.03 18.85
N THR A 54 -0.13 14.00 19.16
CA THR A 54 -0.27 13.24 20.41
C THR A 54 0.90 13.42 21.38
N GLY A 55 2.01 14.01 20.93
CA GLY A 55 3.26 14.08 21.71
C GLY A 55 3.87 12.70 22.01
N ALA A 56 3.26 11.61 21.54
CA ALA A 56 3.63 10.24 21.85
C ALA A 56 4.50 9.64 20.73
N GLY A 57 5.82 9.72 20.89
CA GLY A 57 6.78 9.18 19.91
C GLY A 57 6.70 7.65 19.72
N MET A 58 6.35 6.88 20.76
CA MET A 58 6.31 5.41 20.66
C MET A 58 4.99 4.88 20.07
N GLY A 59 3.84 5.48 20.43
CA GLY A 59 2.53 5.05 19.92
C GLY A 59 2.36 5.34 18.43
N SER A 60 2.90 6.48 17.97
CA SER A 60 2.94 6.86 16.55
C SER A 60 3.82 5.92 15.72
N ALA A 61 4.96 5.47 16.27
CA ALA A 61 5.85 4.51 15.61
C ALA A 61 5.18 3.12 15.45
N ALA A 62 4.51 2.62 16.49
CA ALA A 62 3.80 1.35 16.42
C ALA A 62 2.66 1.37 15.39
N ALA A 63 1.88 2.46 15.34
CA ALA A 63 0.83 2.65 14.33
C ALA A 63 1.42 2.76 12.91
N GLY A 64 2.49 3.54 12.74
CA GLY A 64 3.21 3.64 11.48
C GLY A 64 3.68 2.28 10.97
N LEU A 65 4.24 1.45 11.86
CA LEU A 65 4.80 0.15 11.50
C LEU A 65 3.70 -0.85 11.12
N LEU A 66 2.55 -0.83 11.81
CA LEU A 66 1.38 -1.63 11.46
C LEU A 66 0.81 -1.25 10.08
N PHE A 67 0.62 0.04 9.82
CA PHE A 67 0.14 0.51 8.52
C PHE A 67 1.15 0.25 7.41
N GLY A 68 2.44 0.44 7.68
CA GLY A 68 3.53 0.11 6.75
C GLY A 68 3.55 -1.37 6.39
N ALA A 69 3.50 -2.26 7.39
CA ALA A 69 3.47 -3.71 7.17
C ALA A 69 2.25 -4.15 6.36
N ALA A 70 1.06 -3.64 6.69
CA ALA A 70 -0.15 -3.93 5.93
C ALA A 70 -0.05 -3.44 4.47
N THR A 71 0.47 -2.23 4.25
CA THR A 71 0.69 -1.67 2.90
C THR A 71 1.66 -2.53 2.10
N CYS A 72 2.73 -3.00 2.76
CA CYS A 72 3.74 -3.87 2.14
C CYS A 72 3.12 -5.20 1.68
N ILE A 73 2.37 -5.88 2.56
CA ILE A 73 1.64 -7.11 2.22
C ILE A 73 0.70 -6.88 1.03
N THR A 74 -0.05 -5.78 1.02
CA THR A 74 -0.94 -5.44 -0.09
C THR A 74 -0.18 -5.19 -1.40
N GLY A 75 1.00 -4.56 -1.34
CA GLY A 75 1.87 -4.42 -2.51
C GLY A 75 2.33 -5.76 -3.09
N PHE A 76 2.67 -6.74 -2.23
CA PHE A 76 2.97 -8.10 -2.67
C PHE A 76 1.77 -8.79 -3.31
N VAL A 77 0.55 -8.56 -2.81
CA VAL A 77 -0.68 -9.07 -3.45
C VAL A 77 -0.84 -8.47 -4.85
N PHE A 78 -0.59 -7.17 -5.02
CA PHE A 78 -0.65 -6.53 -6.35
C PHE A 78 0.41 -7.07 -7.30
N LEU A 79 1.64 -7.32 -6.81
CA LEU A 79 2.68 -8.00 -7.59
C LEU A 79 2.24 -9.40 -8.02
N TYR A 80 1.69 -10.19 -7.09
CA TYR A 80 1.19 -11.53 -7.37
C TYR A 80 0.11 -11.52 -8.46
N ILE A 81 -0.85 -10.59 -8.36
CA ILE A 81 -1.86 -10.39 -9.40
C ILE A 81 -1.19 -10.02 -10.74
N GLY A 82 -0.26 -9.07 -10.75
CA GLY A 82 0.47 -8.67 -11.96
C GLY A 82 1.29 -9.80 -12.59
N TYR A 83 1.85 -10.72 -11.81
CA TYR A 83 2.59 -11.87 -12.35
C TYR A 83 1.69 -13.01 -12.82
N THR A 84 0.50 -13.17 -12.22
CA THR A 84 -0.47 -14.21 -12.60
C THR A 84 -1.43 -13.79 -13.71
N MET A 85 -1.55 -12.49 -13.99
CA MET A 85 -2.25 -12.01 -15.17
C MET A 85 -1.58 -12.52 -16.44
N LYS A 86 -2.34 -13.25 -17.26
CA LYS A 86 -1.90 -13.69 -18.58
C LYS A 86 -1.46 -12.45 -19.37
N PRO A 87 -0.24 -12.41 -19.92
CA PRO A 87 0.15 -11.31 -20.80
C PRO A 87 -0.91 -11.21 -21.89
N ALA A 88 -1.36 -9.99 -22.18
CA ALA A 88 -2.18 -9.73 -23.35
C ALA A 88 -1.33 -10.13 -24.55
N GLY A 89 -1.50 -11.37 -25.01
CA GLY A 89 -0.91 -11.85 -26.24
C GLY A 89 -1.46 -10.97 -27.34
N ASN A 90 -0.56 -10.35 -28.10
CA ASN A 90 -0.87 -9.68 -29.35
C ASN A 90 -1.68 -10.67 -30.20
N HIS A 91 -2.98 -10.38 -30.38
CA HIS A 91 -3.77 -10.90 -31.49
C HIS A 91 -3.39 -10.14 -32.74
#